data_AF-A0LQ79-F1
#
_entry.id   AF-A0LQ79-F1
#
_cell.length_a   1.000
_cell.length_b   1.000
_cell.length_c   1.000
_cell.angle_alpha   90.00
_cell.angle_beta   90.00
_cell.angle_gamma   90.00
#
_symmetry.space_group_name_H-M   'P 1'
#
loop_
_entity.id
_entity.type
_entity.pdbx_description
1 polymer ?
#
loop_
_entity_poly.entity_id
_entity_poly.type
_entity_poly.pdbx_seq_one_letter_code
_entity_poly.pdbx_strand_id
1 'polypeptide(L)'
;MSLRDIETRFIHALSLHRRKKHRVHQDLTKAHELYQISTMSVLMEGLYDGHTTYEKLAEHGNFGLGTFNSLDGEMIAFDGSFYQILADGKARLVEPSMKTPFAVVIFFEPDIQLDLPNRMPWHEFEILLKQVAPSHLVFYAIRLEGTFEYIKLRNVTRQQEPYAPLGDIVRGFPVLELRHVKGTMVGFRCPDYSSGINVPGYHLHFLDEERETGGHVMTCTANGVRLQIDHTFNLRMEIPEMFVFDEQARRQPPGEGQSGTAGR
;
A
#
# COMPACT_ATOMS: atom_id res chain seq x y z
N MET A 1 -0.79 -12.88 -26.28
CA MET A 1 0.65 -12.61 -26.04
C MET A 1 1.27 -13.89 -25.50
N SER A 2 2.44 -14.32 -25.99
CA SER A 2 3.02 -15.59 -25.52
C SER A 2 3.84 -15.38 -24.23
N LEU A 3 3.93 -16.39 -23.37
CA LEU A 3 4.75 -16.36 -22.14
C LEU A 3 6.23 -15.99 -22.42
N ARG A 4 6.76 -16.39 -23.57
CA ARG A 4 8.14 -16.06 -23.99
C ARG A 4 8.34 -14.55 -24.21
N ASP A 5 7.30 -13.85 -24.64
CA ASP A 5 7.37 -12.40 -24.88
C ASP A 5 7.41 -11.62 -23.56
N ILE A 6 6.73 -12.14 -22.52
CA ILE A 6 6.69 -11.57 -21.18
C ILE A 6 8.03 -11.78 -20.46
N GLU A 7 8.57 -13.01 -20.48
CA GLU A 7 9.89 -13.31 -19.91
C GLU A 7 11.00 -12.49 -20.57
N THR A 8 10.96 -12.34 -21.90
CA THR A 8 11.97 -11.54 -22.62
C THR A 8 11.91 -10.07 -22.23
N ARG A 9 10.70 -9.50 -22.03
CA ARG A 9 10.54 -8.12 -21.57
C ARG A 9 11.02 -7.92 -20.13
N PHE A 10 10.72 -8.87 -19.24
CA PHE A 10 11.19 -8.84 -17.86
C PHE A 10 12.72 -8.95 -17.77
N ILE A 11 13.33 -9.89 -18.51
CA ILE A 11 14.79 -10.03 -18.61
C ILE A 11 15.41 -8.77 -19.24
N HIS A 12 14.77 -8.18 -20.24
CA HIS A 12 15.23 -6.95 -20.87
C HIS A 12 15.19 -5.76 -19.89
N ALA A 13 14.11 -5.59 -19.12
CA ALA A 13 14.00 -4.58 -18.06
C ALA A 13 15.07 -4.76 -16.97
N LEU A 14 15.27 -6.00 -16.49
CA LEU A 14 16.38 -6.37 -15.61
C LEU A 14 17.74 -6.02 -16.22
N SER A 15 17.93 -6.24 -17.52
CA SER A 15 19.20 -5.95 -18.22
C SER A 15 19.47 -4.45 -18.36
N LEU A 16 18.43 -3.64 -18.61
CA LEU A 16 18.53 -2.18 -18.67
C LEU A 16 18.92 -1.60 -17.31
N HIS A 17 18.36 -2.18 -16.23
CA HIS A 17 18.72 -1.81 -14.87
C HIS A 17 20.17 -2.20 -14.52
N ARG A 18 20.63 -3.39 -14.98
CA ARG A 18 22.01 -3.85 -14.76
C ARG A 18 23.04 -3.02 -15.52
N ARG A 19 22.72 -2.50 -16.72
CA ARG A 19 23.61 -1.64 -17.51
C ARG A 19 23.85 -0.26 -16.88
N LYS A 20 22.98 0.22 -15.98
CA LYS A 20 23.21 1.45 -15.20
C LYS A 20 24.19 1.27 -14.02
N LYS A 21 24.53 0.03 -13.62
CA LYS A 21 25.33 -0.28 -12.41
C LYS A 21 26.83 -0.49 -12.65
N HIS A 22 27.52 0.52 -13.20
CA HIS A 22 28.99 0.58 -13.12
C HIS A 22 29.49 1.96 -12.72
N ARG A 23 29.07 2.43 -11.53
CA ARG A 23 29.75 3.50 -10.77
C ARG A 23 29.57 3.24 -9.28
N VAL A 24 30.62 2.71 -8.65
CA VAL A 24 30.77 2.69 -7.18
C VAL A 24 30.84 4.16 -6.74
N HIS A 25 29.96 4.57 -5.83
CA HIS A 25 29.66 5.95 -5.42
C HIS A 25 28.86 6.78 -6.43
N GLN A 26 27.57 6.45 -6.60
CA GLN A 26 26.57 7.45 -7.00
C GLN A 26 25.86 7.98 -5.76
N ASP A 27 25.62 9.28 -5.79
CA ASP A 27 24.83 10.06 -4.84
C ASP A 27 23.54 9.31 -4.45
N LEU A 28 23.42 8.88 -3.19
CA LEU A 28 22.29 8.11 -2.67
C LEU A 28 20.98 8.92 -2.64
N THR A 29 21.02 10.21 -3.00
CA THR A 29 19.89 11.14 -2.98
C THR A 29 18.85 10.92 -4.08
N LYS A 30 19.03 9.92 -4.97
CA LYS A 30 18.12 9.61 -6.10
C LYS A 30 17.95 8.12 -6.39
N ALA A 31 17.96 7.25 -5.38
CA ALA A 31 17.60 5.85 -5.60
C ALA A 31 16.09 5.74 -5.91
N HIS A 32 15.71 4.98 -6.94
CA HIS A 32 14.31 4.58 -7.14
C HIS A 32 13.92 3.65 -6.00
N GLU A 33 13.17 4.13 -5.03
CA GLU A 33 12.93 3.47 -3.76
C GLU A 33 11.45 3.51 -3.36
N LEU A 34 11.01 2.43 -2.71
CA LEU A 34 9.76 2.44 -1.98
C LEU A 34 10.02 3.18 -0.67
N TYR A 35 9.35 4.30 -0.47
CA TYR A 35 9.44 5.07 0.76
C TYR A 35 8.24 4.77 1.64
N GLN A 36 8.50 4.42 2.90
CA GLN A 36 7.47 4.02 3.85
C GLN A 36 7.62 4.76 5.18
N ILE A 37 6.49 5.22 5.71
CA ILE A 37 6.38 5.71 7.09
C ILE A 37 5.87 4.58 7.99
N SER A 38 6.59 4.35 9.09
CA SER A 38 6.26 3.36 10.11
C SER A 38 6.22 1.91 9.58
N THR A 39 5.61 1.01 10.34
CA THR A 39 5.40 -0.40 9.96
C THR A 39 3.92 -0.77 10.06
N MET A 40 3.52 -1.81 9.32
CA MET A 40 2.18 -2.35 9.44
C MET A 40 1.93 -2.92 10.84
N SER A 41 2.92 -3.53 11.50
CA SER A 41 2.80 -4.01 12.88
C SER A 41 2.46 -2.89 13.87
N VAL A 42 3.14 -1.74 13.77
CA VAL A 42 2.86 -0.56 14.62
C VAL A 42 1.42 -0.09 14.41
N LEU A 43 0.99 0.01 13.16
CA LEU A 43 -0.40 0.38 12.84
C LEU A 43 -1.39 -0.67 13.40
N MET A 44 -1.08 -1.96 13.29
CA MET A 44 -1.93 -3.03 13.80
C MET A 44 -2.14 -2.97 15.32
N GLU A 45 -1.15 -2.46 16.06
CA GLU A 45 -1.20 -2.30 17.53
C GLU A 45 -2.02 -1.09 18.00
N GLY A 46 -2.58 -0.28 17.09
CA GLY A 46 -3.40 0.87 17.47
C GLY A 46 -2.63 2.20 17.53
N LEU A 47 -1.37 2.22 17.09
CA LEU A 47 -0.57 3.44 17.03
C LEU A 47 -0.94 4.26 15.78
N TYR A 48 -2.07 4.95 15.88
CA TYR A 48 -2.71 5.66 14.76
C TYR A 48 -2.30 7.11 14.60
N ASP A 49 -1.41 7.66 15.43
CA ASP A 49 -0.96 9.04 15.31
C ASP A 49 0.52 9.14 14.98
N GLY A 50 0.80 9.58 13.75
CA GLY A 50 2.15 9.89 13.27
C GLY A 50 2.44 11.39 13.22
N HIS A 51 3.69 11.73 12.93
CA HIS A 51 4.17 13.10 12.85
C HIS A 51 4.48 13.57 11.43
N THR A 52 4.64 12.65 10.48
CA THR A 52 4.95 12.95 9.08
C THR A 52 3.77 13.63 8.40
N THR A 53 4.01 14.81 7.81
CA THR A 53 3.02 15.53 7.03
C THR A 53 2.96 15.01 5.60
N TYR A 54 1.84 15.23 4.91
CA TYR A 54 1.72 14.90 3.49
C TYR A 54 2.60 15.78 2.60
N GLU A 55 2.88 17.01 3.00
CA GLU A 55 3.92 17.84 2.37
C GLU A 55 5.27 17.12 2.36
N LYS A 56 5.68 16.56 3.50
CA LYS A 56 6.94 15.83 3.61
C LYS A 56 6.89 14.52 2.83
N LEU A 57 5.78 13.79 2.90
CA LEU A 57 5.60 12.53 2.18
C LEU A 57 5.70 12.72 0.67
N ALA A 58 5.17 13.84 0.13
CA ALA A 58 5.20 14.15 -1.30
C ALA A 58 6.63 14.39 -1.85
N GLU A 59 7.61 14.70 -0.99
CA GLU A 59 9.03 14.77 -1.39
C GLU A 59 9.60 13.40 -1.78
N HIS A 60 8.93 12.30 -1.41
CA HIS A 60 9.40 10.93 -1.56
C HIS A 60 8.60 10.10 -2.57
N GLY A 61 7.50 10.64 -3.11
CA GLY A 61 6.74 9.93 -4.14
C GLY A 61 5.52 10.68 -4.63
N ASN A 62 5.07 10.29 -5.81
CA ASN A 62 3.89 10.84 -6.49
C ASN A 62 2.77 9.80 -6.66
N PHE A 63 2.97 8.60 -6.11
CA PHE A 63 2.11 7.43 -6.24
C PHE A 63 2.17 6.60 -4.97
N GLY A 64 1.01 6.17 -4.45
CA GLY A 64 1.00 5.34 -3.26
C GLY A 64 -0.35 5.22 -2.55
N LEU A 65 -0.30 4.70 -1.33
CA LEU A 65 -1.44 4.49 -0.46
C LEU A 65 -1.06 4.55 1.02
N GLY A 66 -2.05 4.62 1.90
CA GLY A 66 -1.83 4.69 3.35
C GLY A 66 -3.10 5.10 4.07
N THR A 67 -2.94 5.76 5.22
CA THR A 67 -4.06 6.28 6.03
C THR A 67 -3.66 7.57 6.73
N PHE A 68 -4.59 8.16 7.47
CA PHE A 68 -4.42 9.41 8.20
C PHE A 68 -4.36 9.17 9.71
N ASN A 69 -3.93 10.18 10.44
CA ASN A 69 -3.99 10.15 11.90
C ASN A 69 -5.41 9.79 12.40
N SER A 70 -5.49 9.07 13.52
CA SER A 70 -6.71 8.46 14.05
C SER A 70 -7.41 7.47 13.08
N LEU A 71 -6.71 6.89 12.08
CA LEU A 71 -7.32 6.11 10.99
C LEU A 71 -8.49 6.82 10.30
N ASP A 72 -8.37 8.13 10.11
CA ASP A 72 -9.43 8.92 9.48
C ASP A 72 -9.42 8.71 7.96
N GLY A 73 -9.93 7.57 7.50
CA GLY A 73 -10.04 7.23 6.10
C GLY A 73 -8.77 6.68 5.44
N GLU A 74 -8.93 6.32 4.17
CA GLU A 74 -7.91 5.73 3.31
C GLU A 74 -7.20 6.83 2.53
N MET A 75 -5.88 6.73 2.39
CA MET A 75 -5.11 7.60 1.50
C MET A 75 -4.85 6.90 0.17
N ILE A 76 -5.05 7.62 -0.93
CA ILE A 76 -4.62 7.20 -2.27
C ILE A 76 -3.86 8.34 -2.94
N ALA A 77 -2.77 8.02 -3.64
CA ALA A 77 -1.99 8.99 -4.39
C ALA A 77 -1.60 8.49 -5.77
N PHE A 78 -1.72 9.36 -6.77
CA PHE A 78 -1.22 9.17 -8.12
C PHE A 78 -1.14 10.50 -8.85
N ASP A 79 -0.26 10.58 -9.84
CA ASP A 79 -0.02 11.79 -10.63
C ASP A 79 0.31 13.03 -9.76
N GLY A 80 0.94 12.79 -8.60
CA GLY A 80 1.35 13.82 -7.64
C GLY A 80 0.23 14.38 -6.75
N SER A 81 -1.00 13.90 -6.89
CA SER A 81 -2.14 14.31 -6.06
C SER A 81 -2.45 13.25 -5.01
N PHE A 82 -2.75 13.71 -3.79
CA PHE A 82 -3.12 12.87 -2.66
C PHE A 82 -4.60 13.10 -2.30
N TYR A 83 -5.33 12.02 -2.08
CA TYR A 83 -6.75 12.06 -1.72
C TYR A 83 -7.00 11.27 -0.43
N GLN A 84 -7.87 11.82 0.41
CA GLN A 84 -8.45 11.15 1.57
C GLN A 84 -9.82 10.62 1.19
N ILE A 85 -10.06 9.35 1.48
CA ILE A 85 -11.35 8.69 1.27
C ILE A 85 -11.91 8.34 2.64
N LEU A 86 -13.02 9.00 3.00
CA LEU A 86 -13.64 8.86 4.31
C LEU A 86 -14.43 7.55 4.44
N ALA A 87 -14.89 7.25 5.65
CA ALA A 87 -15.68 6.06 5.95
C ALA A 87 -16.94 5.92 5.08
N ASP A 88 -17.58 7.03 4.71
CA ASP A 88 -18.75 7.05 3.81
C ASP A 88 -18.38 6.90 2.32
N GLY A 89 -17.10 6.72 2.02
CA GLY A 89 -16.57 6.58 0.68
C GLY A 89 -16.37 7.88 -0.07
N LYS A 90 -16.62 9.05 0.54
CA LYS A 90 -16.36 10.34 -0.12
C LYS A 90 -14.87 10.65 -0.15
N ALA A 91 -14.40 11.08 -1.31
CA ALA A 91 -13.04 11.51 -1.52
C ALA A 91 -12.90 13.03 -1.44
N ARG A 92 -11.75 13.50 -0.95
CA ARG A 92 -11.34 14.90 -0.98
C ARG A 92 -9.83 15.02 -1.13
N LEU A 93 -9.36 16.15 -1.65
CA LEU A 93 -7.93 16.45 -1.70
C LEU A 93 -7.36 16.55 -0.28
N VAL A 94 -6.14 16.05 -0.13
CA VAL A 94 -5.39 16.11 1.13
C VAL A 94 -4.75 17.48 1.30
N GLU A 95 -4.90 18.06 2.49
CA GLU A 95 -4.16 19.27 2.85
C GLU A 95 -2.70 18.91 3.21
N PRO A 96 -1.69 19.69 2.76
CA PRO A 96 -0.28 19.37 3.00
C PRO A 96 0.09 19.19 4.47
N SER A 97 -0.61 19.87 5.39
CA SER A 97 -0.40 19.81 6.84
C SER A 97 -1.02 18.59 7.53
N MET A 98 -1.88 17.83 6.84
CA MET A 98 -2.40 16.57 7.38
C MET A 98 -1.25 15.60 7.65
N LYS A 99 -1.46 14.67 8.58
CA LYS A 99 -0.44 13.73 9.03
C LYS A 99 -0.86 12.29 8.82
N THR A 100 0.15 11.44 8.68
CA THR A 100 -0.03 10.00 8.48
C THR A 100 0.73 9.18 9.52
N PRO A 101 0.12 8.13 10.08
CA PRO A 101 0.81 7.13 10.89
C PRO A 101 1.45 6.02 10.05
N PHE A 102 0.98 5.85 8.81
CA PHE A 102 1.44 4.82 7.88
C PHE A 102 1.08 5.22 6.44
N ALA A 103 2.10 5.28 5.60
CA ALA A 103 1.95 5.49 4.17
C ALA A 103 3.12 4.86 3.42
N VAL A 104 2.87 4.47 2.17
CA VAL A 104 3.84 3.87 1.26
C VAL A 104 3.74 4.62 -0.06
N VAL A 105 4.84 5.22 -0.51
CA VAL A 105 4.91 5.99 -1.76
C VAL A 105 6.15 5.66 -2.58
N ILE A 106 6.09 5.96 -3.88
CA ILE A 106 7.20 5.88 -4.82
C ILE A 106 7.04 6.98 -5.89
N PHE A 107 8.12 7.40 -6.53
CA PHE A 107 8.05 8.13 -7.79
C PHE A 107 7.78 7.13 -8.92
N PHE A 108 6.53 6.95 -9.31
CA PHE A 108 6.11 5.88 -10.21
C PHE A 108 6.64 6.08 -11.64
N GLU A 109 7.44 5.11 -12.10
CA GLU A 109 8.04 5.06 -13.44
C GLU A 109 7.81 3.67 -14.05
N PRO A 110 6.67 3.43 -14.74
CA PRO A 110 6.26 2.07 -15.13
C PRO A 110 7.13 1.45 -16.22
N ASP A 111 7.72 0.30 -15.92
CA ASP A 111 8.50 -0.53 -16.86
C ASP A 111 7.62 -1.40 -17.76
N ILE A 112 6.50 -1.88 -17.24
CA ILE A 112 5.58 -2.79 -17.94
C ILE A 112 4.25 -2.08 -18.13
N GLN A 113 3.73 -2.12 -19.35
CA GLN A 113 2.43 -1.55 -19.68
C GLN A 113 1.68 -2.52 -20.61
N LEU A 114 0.44 -2.85 -20.25
CA LEU A 114 -0.40 -3.82 -20.95
C LEU A 114 -1.85 -3.33 -20.99
N ASP A 115 -2.48 -3.41 -22.16
CA ASP A 115 -3.92 -3.20 -22.29
C ASP A 115 -4.66 -4.52 -22.06
N LEU A 116 -5.63 -4.51 -21.15
CA LEU A 116 -6.47 -5.64 -20.77
C LEU A 116 -7.91 -5.34 -21.21
N PRO A 117 -8.25 -5.55 -22.51
CA PRO A 117 -9.52 -5.15 -23.08
C PRO A 117 -10.70 -6.02 -22.63
N ASN A 118 -10.41 -7.21 -22.10
CA ASN A 118 -11.43 -8.20 -21.75
C ASN A 118 -11.79 -8.11 -20.27
N ARG A 119 -13.00 -8.56 -19.96
CA ARG A 119 -13.46 -8.78 -18.59
C ARG A 119 -12.51 -9.72 -17.84
N MET A 120 -12.08 -9.31 -16.66
CA MET A 120 -11.13 -10.03 -15.82
C MET A 120 -11.51 -9.93 -14.33
N PRO A 121 -12.03 -11.02 -13.74
CA PRO A 121 -12.19 -11.14 -12.29
C PRO A 121 -10.84 -11.09 -11.56
N TRP A 122 -10.87 -10.67 -10.29
CA TRP A 122 -9.67 -10.52 -9.46
C TRP A 122 -8.72 -11.73 -9.48
N HIS A 123 -9.24 -12.96 -9.36
CA HIS A 123 -8.39 -14.16 -9.35
C HIS A 123 -7.59 -14.35 -10.66
N GLU A 124 -8.19 -14.05 -11.81
CA GLU A 124 -7.50 -14.11 -13.10
C GLU A 124 -6.44 -13.00 -13.20
N PHE A 125 -6.74 -11.83 -12.64
CA PHE A 125 -5.80 -10.72 -12.56
C PHE A 125 -4.58 -11.05 -11.68
N GLU A 126 -4.77 -11.73 -10.56
CA GLU A 126 -3.66 -12.21 -9.72
C GLU A 126 -2.75 -13.19 -10.46
N ILE A 127 -3.33 -14.09 -11.27
CA ILE A 127 -2.57 -15.04 -12.10
C ILE A 127 -1.76 -14.27 -13.15
N LEU A 128 -2.37 -13.31 -13.84
CA LEU A 128 -1.69 -12.46 -14.82
C LEU A 128 -0.51 -11.71 -14.16
N LEU A 129 -0.73 -11.07 -13.02
CA LEU A 129 0.30 -10.33 -12.30
C LEU A 129 1.48 -11.21 -11.88
N LYS A 130 1.23 -12.47 -11.49
CA LYS A 130 2.31 -13.44 -11.22
C LYS A 130 3.12 -13.78 -12.47
N GLN A 131 2.52 -13.75 -13.66
CA GLN A 131 3.24 -14.01 -14.91
C GLN A 131 4.07 -12.81 -15.37
N VAL A 132 3.54 -11.60 -15.28
CA VAL A 132 4.21 -10.38 -15.79
C VAL A 132 5.20 -9.78 -14.79
N ALA A 133 5.01 -10.04 -13.51
CA ALA A 133 5.91 -9.70 -12.42
C ALA A 133 6.30 -11.00 -11.69
N PRO A 134 7.26 -11.79 -12.19
CA PRO A 134 7.50 -13.15 -11.70
C PRO A 134 8.34 -13.24 -10.41
N SER A 135 9.09 -12.19 -10.06
CA SER A 135 9.89 -12.23 -8.83
C SER A 135 9.02 -12.05 -7.59
N HIS A 136 9.10 -12.97 -6.64
CA HIS A 136 8.42 -12.84 -5.35
C HIS A 136 9.25 -12.06 -4.31
N LEU A 137 10.45 -11.63 -4.67
CA LEU A 137 11.43 -11.02 -3.75
C LEU A 137 11.50 -9.50 -3.83
N VAL A 138 10.79 -8.89 -4.78
CA VAL A 138 10.86 -7.44 -5.05
C VAL A 138 9.50 -6.80 -4.84
N PHE A 139 9.51 -5.51 -4.54
CA PHE A 139 8.30 -4.71 -4.43
C PHE A 139 7.86 -4.28 -5.83
N TYR A 140 6.56 -4.35 -6.09
CA TYR A 140 5.95 -3.82 -7.31
C TYR A 140 4.94 -2.74 -6.97
N ALA A 141 4.97 -1.65 -7.70
CA ALA A 141 3.89 -0.67 -7.72
C ALA A 141 2.99 -0.95 -8.92
N ILE A 142 1.67 -0.95 -8.71
CA ILE A 142 0.68 -1.42 -9.69
C ILE A 142 -0.37 -0.34 -9.86
N ARG A 143 -0.55 0.13 -11.10
CA ARG A 143 -1.65 1.01 -11.50
C ARG A 143 -2.55 0.27 -12.48
N LEU A 144 -3.85 0.31 -12.23
CA LEU A 144 -4.89 -0.02 -13.20
C LEU A 144 -5.74 1.21 -13.44
N GLU A 145 -5.97 1.52 -14.71
CA GLU A 145 -6.82 2.64 -15.10
C GLU A 145 -7.83 2.18 -16.15
N GLY A 146 -9.10 2.47 -15.93
CA GLY A 146 -10.16 2.10 -16.87
C GLY A 146 -11.45 1.73 -16.15
N THR A 147 -12.23 0.84 -16.75
CA THR A 147 -13.57 0.50 -16.25
C THR A 147 -13.54 -0.77 -15.40
N PHE A 148 -14.21 -0.69 -14.25
CA PHE A 148 -14.48 -1.81 -13.36
C PHE A 148 -15.98 -2.13 -13.44
N GLU A 149 -16.30 -3.31 -13.96
CA GLU A 149 -17.67 -3.83 -13.98
C GLU A 149 -18.23 -3.92 -12.56
N TYR A 150 -17.37 -4.32 -11.61
CA TYR A 150 -17.68 -4.39 -10.20
C TYR A 150 -16.42 -4.11 -9.38
N ILE A 151 -16.57 -3.37 -8.29
CA ILE A 151 -15.51 -3.23 -7.29
C ILE A 151 -16.12 -3.17 -5.89
N LYS A 152 -15.51 -3.92 -4.98
CA LYS A 152 -15.86 -3.96 -3.56
C LYS A 152 -14.75 -3.33 -2.75
N LEU A 153 -15.13 -2.35 -1.95
CA LEU A 153 -14.24 -1.49 -1.19
C LEU A 153 -14.57 -1.57 0.30
N ARG A 154 -13.60 -1.27 1.13
CA ARG A 154 -13.75 -1.02 2.56
C ARG A 154 -13.08 0.31 2.88
N ASN A 155 -13.63 1.08 3.82
CA ASN A 155 -12.99 2.31 4.29
C ASN A 155 -12.84 2.28 5.80
N VAL A 156 -11.65 2.58 6.30
CA VAL A 156 -11.45 2.75 7.75
C VAL A 156 -12.28 3.92 8.29
N THR A 157 -12.81 3.75 9.50
CA THR A 157 -13.54 4.79 10.23
C THR A 157 -12.57 5.50 11.18
N ARG A 158 -12.68 6.82 11.29
CA ARG A 158 -11.95 7.59 12.30
C ARG A 158 -12.15 7.02 13.70
N GLN A 159 -11.05 6.83 14.41
CA GLN A 159 -10.99 6.31 15.78
C GLN A 159 -10.90 7.43 16.81
N GLN A 160 -11.20 7.10 18.06
CA GLN A 160 -11.02 7.98 19.21
C GLN A 160 -10.14 7.29 20.23
N GLU A 161 -9.38 8.06 21.00
CA GLU A 161 -8.58 7.51 22.09
C GLU A 161 -9.47 6.97 23.23
N PRO A 162 -9.01 5.91 23.94
CA PRO A 162 -7.83 5.11 23.64
C PRO A 162 -8.05 4.24 22.39
N TYR A 163 -7.07 4.23 21.48
CA TYR A 163 -7.18 3.46 20.24
C TYR A 163 -7.14 1.96 20.50
N ALA A 164 -8.08 1.23 19.88
CA ALA A 164 -8.06 -0.22 19.86
C ALA A 164 -7.09 -0.75 18.78
N PRO A 165 -6.56 -1.98 18.92
CA PRO A 165 -5.83 -2.65 17.86
C PRO A 165 -6.66 -2.77 16.57
N LEU A 166 -6.01 -2.66 15.40
CA LEU A 166 -6.69 -2.67 14.10
C LEU A 166 -7.45 -3.98 13.86
N GLY A 167 -6.89 -5.10 14.31
CA GLY A 167 -7.50 -6.42 14.18
C GLY A 167 -8.86 -6.54 14.87
N ASP A 168 -9.10 -5.75 15.91
CA ASP A 168 -10.33 -5.79 16.70
C ASP A 168 -11.45 -4.98 16.04
N ILE A 169 -11.10 -3.92 15.30
CA ILE A 169 -12.05 -2.97 14.71
C ILE A 169 -12.29 -3.20 13.21
N VAL A 170 -11.39 -3.92 12.51
CA VAL A 170 -11.43 -4.05 11.04
C VAL A 170 -12.73 -4.64 10.49
N ARG A 171 -13.43 -5.47 11.28
CA ARG A 171 -14.71 -6.07 10.90
C ARG A 171 -15.88 -5.09 10.91
N GLY A 172 -15.76 -3.97 11.63
CA GLY A 172 -16.78 -2.94 11.74
C GLY A 172 -16.71 -1.87 10.64
N PHE A 173 -15.69 -1.91 9.80
CA PHE A 173 -15.52 -0.91 8.75
C PHE A 173 -16.57 -1.04 7.64
N PRO A 174 -17.14 0.08 7.18
CA PRO A 174 -18.13 0.09 6.12
C PRO A 174 -17.58 -0.49 4.83
N VAL A 175 -18.46 -1.18 4.11
CA VAL A 175 -18.21 -1.75 2.79
C VAL A 175 -19.00 -0.96 1.76
N LEU A 176 -18.34 -0.59 0.66
CA LEU A 176 -18.94 0.08 -0.48
C LEU A 176 -18.80 -0.79 -1.72
N GLU A 177 -19.88 -0.96 -2.48
CA GLU A 177 -19.89 -1.73 -3.71
C GLU A 177 -20.29 -0.81 -4.87
N LEU A 178 -19.42 -0.70 -5.87
CA LEU A 178 -19.66 0.10 -7.07
C LEU A 178 -19.76 -0.82 -8.29
N ARG A 179 -20.54 -0.41 -9.28
CA ARG A 179 -20.76 -1.13 -10.54
C ARG A 179 -20.55 -0.21 -11.72
N HIS A 180 -19.96 -0.74 -12.78
CA HIS A 180 -19.68 -0.02 -14.03
C HIS A 180 -19.01 1.34 -13.79
N VAL A 181 -18.05 1.38 -12.87
CA VAL A 181 -17.35 2.60 -12.47
C VAL A 181 -16.03 2.70 -13.22
N LYS A 182 -15.70 3.89 -13.71
CA LYS A 182 -14.39 4.18 -14.28
C LYS A 182 -13.53 4.84 -13.21
N GLY A 183 -12.25 4.51 -13.17
CA GLY A 183 -11.35 5.08 -12.18
C GLY A 183 -9.94 4.51 -12.25
N THR A 184 -9.18 4.82 -11.20
CA THR A 184 -7.80 4.43 -11.02
C THR A 184 -7.66 3.60 -9.75
N MET A 185 -7.07 2.42 -9.89
CA MET A 185 -6.62 1.58 -8.77
C MET A 185 -5.10 1.64 -8.69
N VAL A 186 -4.58 1.87 -7.49
CA VAL A 186 -3.16 2.01 -7.23
C VAL A 186 -2.76 1.19 -6.02
N GLY A 187 -1.51 0.80 -5.95
CA GLY A 187 -0.92 0.27 -4.73
C GLY A 187 0.25 -0.65 -5.04
N PHE A 188 0.44 -1.64 -4.19
CA PHE A 188 1.67 -2.39 -4.15
C PHE A 188 1.44 -3.90 -4.06
N ARG A 189 2.38 -4.65 -4.63
CA ARG A 189 2.60 -6.06 -4.30
C ARG A 189 3.87 -6.18 -3.48
N CYS A 190 3.75 -6.56 -2.22
CA CYS A 190 4.89 -6.73 -1.34
C CYS A 190 5.30 -8.21 -1.21
N PRO A 191 6.61 -8.51 -1.09
CA PRO A 191 7.12 -9.85 -0.82
C PRO A 191 6.60 -10.45 0.48
N ASP A 192 6.51 -11.78 0.57
CA ASP A 192 6.04 -12.47 1.79
C ASP A 192 6.94 -12.19 3.01
N TYR A 193 8.24 -11.97 2.80
CA TYR A 193 9.18 -11.64 3.87
C TYR A 193 8.94 -10.26 4.49
N SER A 194 8.13 -9.39 3.87
CA SER A 194 7.82 -8.06 4.40
C SER A 194 6.67 -8.09 5.41
N SER A 195 6.28 -9.25 5.93
CA SER A 195 5.26 -9.36 6.98
C SER A 195 5.64 -8.51 8.20
N GLY A 196 4.67 -7.78 8.75
CA GLY A 196 4.85 -6.80 9.83
C GLY A 196 5.49 -5.49 9.40
N ILE A 197 6.37 -5.50 8.40
CA ILE A 197 6.90 -4.29 7.76
C ILE A 197 5.80 -3.63 6.92
N ASN A 198 5.17 -4.38 6.01
CA ASN A 198 4.10 -3.94 5.11
C ASN A 198 3.04 -5.05 5.02
N VAL A 199 2.12 -4.98 4.06
CA VAL A 199 1.10 -6.00 3.79
C VAL A 199 1.62 -6.96 2.71
N PRO A 200 1.92 -8.24 3.04
CA PRO A 200 2.27 -9.25 2.04
C PRO A 200 1.18 -9.41 0.97
N GLY A 201 1.60 -9.67 -0.27
CA GLY A 201 0.65 -9.77 -1.38
C GLY A 201 0.18 -8.40 -1.85
N TYR A 202 -1.08 -8.31 -2.28
CA TYR A 202 -1.64 -7.10 -2.89
C TYR A 202 -2.30 -6.19 -1.86
N HIS A 203 -1.88 -4.93 -1.84
CA HIS A 203 -2.51 -3.86 -1.10
C HIS A 203 -2.85 -2.76 -2.11
N LEU A 204 -4.15 -2.52 -2.34
CA LEU A 204 -4.62 -1.67 -3.43
C LEU A 204 -5.75 -0.76 -2.95
N HIS A 205 -5.70 0.51 -3.33
CA HIS A 205 -6.76 1.49 -3.14
C HIS A 205 -7.32 1.89 -4.50
N PHE A 206 -8.57 2.36 -4.52
CA PHE A 206 -9.27 2.81 -5.72
C PHE A 206 -9.87 4.20 -5.53
N LEU A 207 -9.90 4.99 -6.60
CA LEU A 207 -10.60 6.25 -6.70
C LEU A 207 -11.25 6.36 -8.08
N ASP A 208 -12.50 6.79 -8.12
CA ASP A 208 -13.24 6.98 -9.36
C ASP A 208 -12.68 8.11 -10.23
N GLU A 209 -13.15 8.16 -11.48
CA GLU A 209 -12.72 9.15 -12.47
C GLU A 209 -12.99 10.59 -12.02
N GLU A 210 -14.13 10.81 -11.37
CA GLU A 210 -14.58 12.13 -10.89
C GLU A 210 -13.90 12.57 -9.58
N ARG A 211 -13.12 11.68 -8.94
CA ARG A 211 -12.43 11.91 -7.66
C ARG A 211 -13.42 12.18 -6.51
N GLU A 212 -14.58 11.56 -6.56
CA GLU A 212 -15.66 11.71 -5.58
C GLU A 212 -15.78 10.50 -4.67
N THR A 213 -15.45 9.29 -5.14
CA THR A 213 -15.61 8.09 -4.32
C THR A 213 -14.56 7.00 -4.54
N GLY A 214 -14.27 6.25 -3.48
CA GLY A 214 -13.29 5.17 -3.54
C GLY A 214 -13.12 4.39 -2.24
N GLY A 215 -11.95 3.75 -2.10
CA GLY A 215 -11.56 3.07 -0.87
C GLY A 215 -10.49 2.00 -1.01
N HIS A 216 -10.27 1.24 0.06
CA HIS A 216 -9.39 0.08 0.08
C HIS A 216 -10.04 -1.10 -0.66
N VAL A 217 -9.36 -1.65 -1.66
CA VAL A 217 -9.90 -2.68 -2.56
C VAL A 217 -9.91 -4.04 -1.88
N MET A 218 -11.09 -4.65 -1.81
CA MET A 218 -11.26 -6.03 -1.35
C MET A 218 -11.28 -7.01 -2.52
N THR A 219 -11.98 -6.65 -3.60
CA THR A 219 -12.04 -7.44 -4.84
C THR A 219 -12.63 -6.60 -5.98
N CYS A 220 -12.40 -7.02 -7.22
CA CYS A 220 -12.98 -6.36 -8.39
C CYS A 220 -13.18 -7.31 -9.57
N THR A 221 -13.91 -6.84 -10.57
CA THR A 221 -13.92 -7.34 -11.94
C THR A 221 -13.61 -6.17 -12.86
N ALA A 222 -12.41 -6.18 -13.43
CA ALA A 222 -11.98 -5.20 -14.42
C ALA A 222 -12.59 -5.52 -15.79
N ASN A 223 -12.82 -4.52 -16.62
CA ASN A 223 -13.30 -4.71 -17.99
C ASN A 223 -12.84 -3.54 -18.87
N GLY A 224 -11.73 -3.73 -19.60
CA GLY A 224 -11.12 -2.64 -20.39
C GLY A 224 -10.28 -1.71 -19.51
N VAL A 225 -9.18 -2.24 -18.98
CA VAL A 225 -8.23 -1.49 -18.15
C VAL A 225 -6.83 -1.52 -18.73
N ARG A 226 -6.07 -0.46 -18.48
CA ARG A 226 -4.63 -0.41 -18.73
C ARG A 226 -3.89 -0.74 -17.45
N LEU A 227 -3.06 -1.76 -17.50
CA LEU A 227 -2.15 -2.16 -16.43
C LEU A 227 -0.79 -1.52 -16.64
N GLN A 228 -0.27 -0.89 -15.59
CA GLN A 228 1.09 -0.38 -15.52
C GLN A 228 1.76 -0.91 -14.25
N ILE A 229 2.99 -1.39 -14.40
CA ILE A 229 3.78 -1.94 -13.29
C ILE A 229 5.16 -1.31 -13.29
N ASP A 230 5.57 -0.88 -12.10
CA ASP A 230 6.91 -0.44 -11.74
C ASP A 230 7.46 -1.40 -10.66
N HIS A 231 8.78 -1.49 -10.51
CA HIS A 231 9.43 -2.32 -9.51
C HIS A 231 10.64 -1.63 -8.87
N THR A 232 10.91 -1.98 -7.62
CA THR A 232 12.12 -1.53 -6.93
C THR A 232 12.73 -2.62 -6.05
N PHE A 233 14.05 -2.49 -5.86
CA PHE A 233 14.85 -3.31 -4.97
C PHE A 233 15.22 -2.60 -3.66
N ASN A 234 14.83 -1.32 -3.52
CA ASN A 234 15.18 -0.49 -2.38
C ASN A 234 13.93 -0.15 -1.57
N LEU A 235 14.00 -0.39 -0.28
CA LEU A 235 13.02 0.06 0.71
C LEU A 235 13.71 1.06 1.62
N ARG A 236 13.21 2.29 1.66
CA ARG A 236 13.56 3.27 2.69
C ARG A 236 12.37 3.37 3.64
N MET A 237 12.64 3.11 4.90
CA MET A 237 11.61 3.18 5.94
C MET A 237 12.03 4.20 6.98
N GLU A 238 11.12 5.12 7.28
CA GLU A 238 11.26 6.02 8.41
C GLU A 238 10.43 5.50 9.57
N ILE A 239 11.13 5.13 10.65
CA ILE A 239 10.50 4.77 11.91
C ILE A 239 10.24 6.08 12.66
N PRO A 240 8.98 6.47 12.90
CA PRO A 240 8.69 7.70 13.62
C PRO A 240 9.28 7.62 15.04
N GLU A 241 9.74 8.76 15.56
CA GLU A 241 10.12 8.94 16.96
C GLU A 241 8.87 8.83 17.84
N MET A 242 8.41 7.60 18.05
CA MET A 242 7.31 7.32 18.95
C MET A 242 7.89 7.29 20.36
N PHE A 243 7.68 8.35 21.15
CA PHE A 243 7.96 8.37 22.59
C PHE A 243 7.17 7.30 23.39
N VAL A 244 6.37 6.46 22.71
CA VAL A 244 5.34 5.59 23.28
C VAL A 244 5.84 4.17 23.60
N PHE A 245 7.03 3.76 23.15
CA PHE A 245 7.54 2.40 23.42
C PHE A 245 7.75 2.08 24.91
N ASP A 246 7.81 3.08 25.81
CA ASP A 246 8.05 2.84 27.24
C ASP A 246 6.78 2.87 28.13
N GLU A 247 5.66 3.49 27.72
CA GLU A 247 4.45 3.54 28.57
C GLU A 247 3.45 2.42 28.32
N GLN A 248 3.26 1.97 27.07
CA GLN A 248 2.33 0.87 26.78
C GLN A 248 2.92 -0.51 27.12
N ALA A 249 4.22 -0.70 26.95
CA ALA A 249 4.92 -1.92 27.36
C ALA A 249 4.84 -2.18 28.87
N ARG A 250 4.75 -1.12 29.70
CA ARG A 250 4.60 -1.22 31.16
C ARG A 250 3.20 -1.61 31.64
N ARG A 251 2.20 -1.65 30.76
CA ARG A 251 0.82 -2.03 31.12
C ARG A 251 0.56 -3.54 31.05
N GLN A 252 1.52 -4.35 30.59
CA GLN A 252 1.46 -5.80 30.78
C GLN A 252 2.22 -6.16 32.06
N PRO A 253 1.56 -6.69 33.13
CA PRO A 253 2.31 -7.26 34.23
C PRO A 253 3.06 -8.50 33.70
N PRO A 254 4.31 -8.75 34.13
CA PRO A 254 4.97 -10.01 33.83
C PRO A 254 4.09 -11.13 34.38
N GLY A 255 3.69 -12.06 33.51
CA GLY A 255 2.92 -13.23 33.91
C GLY A 255 3.60 -13.89 35.10
N GLU A 256 2.84 -14.09 36.17
CA GLU A 256 3.28 -14.83 37.34
C GLU A 256 3.71 -16.22 36.88
N GLY A 257 5.01 -16.41 36.73
CA GLY A 257 5.61 -17.73 36.76
C GLY A 257 5.35 -18.29 38.15
N GLN A 258 4.32 -19.14 38.27
CA GLN A 258 4.17 -19.98 39.44
C GLN A 258 5.34 -20.97 39.46
N SER A 259 6.38 -20.58 40.20
CA SER A 259 7.28 -21.49 40.87
C SER A 259 6.47 -22.33 41.86
N GLY A 260 6.33 -23.62 41.57
CA GLY A 260 5.80 -24.62 42.48
C GLY A 260 6.72 -25.83 42.51
N THR A 261 7.85 -25.73 43.20
CA THR A 261 8.69 -26.87 43.52
C THR A 261 8.15 -27.66 44.71
N ALA A 262 8.04 -28.98 44.50
CA ALA A 262 8.32 -30.09 45.41
C ALA A 262 7.38 -30.41 46.59
N GLY A 263 6.98 -31.69 46.69
CA GLY A 263 6.67 -32.31 47.98
C GLY A 263 5.84 -33.60 47.97
N ARG A 264 6.54 -34.74 47.80
CA ARG A 264 6.18 -36.13 48.18
C ARG A 264 5.03 -36.86 47.47
#